data_AF-A0A7S1SBE0-F1
#
_entry.id   AF-A0A7S1SBE0-F1
#
_cell.length_a   1.000
_cell.length_b   1.000
_cell.length_c   1.000
_cell.angle_alpha   90.00
_cell.angle_beta   90.00
_cell.angle_gamma   90.00
#
_symmetry.space_group_name_H-M   'P 1'
#
loop_
_entity.id
_entity.type
_entity.pdbx_description
1 polymer ?
#
loop_
_entity_poly.entity_id
_entity_poly.type
_entity_poly.pdbx_seq_one_letter_code
_entity_poly.pdbx_strand_id
1 'polypeptide(L)'
;EKSVFLSNDGRQLLSDSSIGKTLRIKSHRRGKVTDAIVTDSRGDQVKVVYFEGTRCFTKELTTHDIVEKEDLADGARLVVGSPVLVRSPVINIWHKGTVISVGASSVKVHYWHNGAPVTRNMANTSPDLQVCFK
;
A
#
# COMPACT_ATOMS: atom_id res chain seq x y z
N GLU A 1 8.89 21.49 -9.23
CA GLU A 1 8.02 20.86 -10.24
C GLU A 1 8.07 19.34 -10.08
N LYS A 2 6.94 18.63 -10.19
CA LYS A 2 6.89 17.15 -10.15
C LYS A 2 6.72 16.64 -11.58
N SER A 3 7.74 15.96 -12.09
CA SER A 3 7.77 15.45 -13.46
C SER A 3 6.95 14.15 -13.56
N VAL A 4 5.80 14.24 -14.22
CA VAL A 4 5.07 13.05 -14.69
C VAL A 4 5.77 12.57 -15.95
N PHE A 5 6.40 11.41 -15.90
CA PHE A 5 6.97 10.80 -17.09
C PHE A 5 5.85 10.09 -17.86
N LEU A 6 5.51 10.61 -19.04
CA LEU A 6 4.63 9.93 -19.99
C LEU A 6 5.50 9.02 -20.86
N SER A 7 5.14 7.74 -21.00
CA SER A 7 5.73 6.90 -22.05
C SER A 7 5.09 7.24 -23.40
N ASN A 8 5.85 7.05 -24.50
CA ASN A 8 5.48 7.43 -25.87
C ASN A 8 4.19 6.75 -26.41
N ASP A 9 3.67 5.78 -25.67
CA ASP A 9 2.44 5.00 -25.92
C ASP A 9 1.24 5.51 -25.09
N GLY A 10 1.33 6.71 -24.50
CA GLY A 10 0.22 7.36 -23.79
C GLY A 10 -0.05 6.81 -22.38
N ARG A 11 0.87 6.00 -21.84
CA ARG A 11 0.77 5.41 -20.51
C ARG A 11 1.58 6.24 -19.51
N GLN A 12 0.94 6.72 -18.45
CA GLN A 12 1.65 7.36 -17.33
C GLN A 12 2.60 6.34 -16.68
N LEU A 13 3.89 6.67 -16.61
CA LEU A 13 4.83 5.98 -15.75
C LEU A 13 4.45 6.25 -14.30
N LEU A 14 4.46 5.19 -13.48
CA LEU A 14 4.16 5.29 -12.05
C LEU A 14 5.39 5.89 -11.37
N SER A 15 5.36 7.20 -11.11
CA SER A 15 6.39 7.90 -10.32
C SER A 15 6.30 7.55 -8.84
N ASP A 16 7.29 7.93 -8.03
CA ASP A 16 7.31 7.79 -6.56
C ASP A 16 6.04 8.32 -5.86
N SER A 17 5.30 9.22 -6.50
CA SER A 17 3.97 9.65 -6.09
C SER A 17 2.90 8.55 -6.15
N SER A 18 3.23 7.35 -6.62
CA SER A 18 2.33 6.20 -6.70
C SER A 18 2.35 5.38 -5.42
N ILE A 19 3.35 5.55 -4.54
CA ILE A 19 3.42 4.85 -3.25
C ILE A 19 2.22 5.25 -2.39
N GLY A 20 1.55 4.24 -1.82
CA GLY A 20 0.31 4.39 -1.05
C GLY A 20 -0.96 4.33 -1.90
N LYS A 21 -0.86 4.40 -3.23
CA LYS A 21 -2.02 4.26 -4.12
C LYS A 21 -2.49 2.81 -4.18
N THR A 22 -3.80 2.65 -4.34
CA THR A 22 -4.43 1.34 -4.58
C THR A 22 -4.48 1.07 -6.08
N LEU A 23 -4.20 -0.16 -6.47
CA LEU A 23 -4.22 -0.66 -7.83
C LEU A 23 -5.04 -1.94 -7.87
N ARG A 24 -5.72 -2.18 -8.99
CA ARG A 24 -6.36 -3.47 -9.25
C ARG A 24 -5.45 -4.35 -10.06
N ILE A 25 -5.07 -5.48 -9.46
CA ILE A 25 -4.15 -6.44 -10.06
C ILE A 25 -4.85 -7.76 -10.29
N LYS A 26 -4.51 -8.47 -11.36
CA LYS A 26 -5.03 -9.82 -11.61
C LYS A 26 -4.16 -10.83 -10.86
N SER A 27 -4.73 -11.54 -9.89
CA SER A 27 -4.05 -12.66 -9.24
C SER A 27 -3.79 -13.77 -10.26
N HIS A 28 -2.52 -14.12 -10.44
CA HIS A 28 -2.10 -15.10 -11.46
C HIS A 28 -2.71 -16.49 -11.24
N ARG A 29 -3.01 -16.85 -9.98
CA ARG A 29 -3.50 -18.19 -9.63
C ARG A 29 -4.99 -18.41 -9.87
N ARG A 30 -5.80 -17.34 -9.96
CA ARG A 30 -7.28 -17.48 -10.05
C ARG A 30 -7.95 -16.53 -11.04
N GLY A 31 -7.19 -15.66 -11.71
CA GLY A 31 -7.77 -14.62 -12.58
C GLY A 31 -8.62 -13.59 -11.83
N LYS A 32 -8.65 -13.67 -10.50
CA LYS A 32 -9.41 -12.78 -9.62
C LYS A 32 -8.70 -11.42 -9.57
N VAL A 33 -9.44 -10.36 -9.82
CA VAL A 33 -8.97 -8.99 -9.60
C VAL A 33 -9.00 -8.72 -8.09
N THR A 34 -7.87 -8.25 -7.57
CA THR A 34 -7.68 -7.95 -6.15
C THR A 34 -7.07 -6.57 -6.02
N ASP A 35 -7.50 -5.83 -5.00
CA ASP A 35 -6.94 -4.53 -4.68
C ASP A 35 -5.58 -4.70 -4.00
N ALA A 36 -4.60 -3.92 -4.46
CA ALA A 36 -3.21 -3.97 -4.05
C ALA A 36 -2.69 -2.57 -3.79
N ILE A 37 -1.88 -2.37 -2.77
CA ILE A 37 -1.30 -1.07 -2.42
C ILE A 37 0.13 -1.03 -2.91
N VAL A 38 0.49 0.02 -3.63
CA VAL A 38 1.88 0.28 -4.05
C VAL A 38 2.70 0.65 -2.82
N THR A 39 3.80 -0.05 -2.60
CA THR A 39 4.70 0.13 -1.46
C THR A 39 6.11 0.57 -1.85
N ASP A 40 6.48 0.39 -3.12
CA ASP A 40 7.72 0.89 -3.73
C ASP A 40 7.46 1.07 -5.24
N SER A 41 8.16 1.99 -5.88
CA SER A 41 8.14 2.21 -7.32
C SER A 41 9.55 2.50 -7.81
N ARG A 42 9.99 1.82 -8.86
CA ARG A 42 11.32 1.99 -9.47
C ARG A 42 11.20 1.91 -10.98
N GLY A 43 11.28 3.05 -11.64
CA GLY A 43 11.17 3.12 -13.10
C GLY A 43 9.80 2.64 -13.59
N ASP A 44 9.77 1.53 -14.33
CA ASP A 44 8.57 0.89 -14.87
C ASP A 44 8.02 -0.25 -13.98
N GLN A 45 8.68 -0.52 -12.85
CA GLN A 45 8.30 -1.55 -11.90
C GLN A 45 7.69 -0.96 -10.64
N VAL A 46 6.64 -1.61 -10.13
CA VAL A 46 6.04 -1.29 -8.85
C VAL A 46 5.97 -2.50 -7.96
N LYS A 47 6.28 -2.31 -6.68
CA LYS A 47 6.11 -3.33 -5.65
C LYS A 47 4.78 -3.09 -4.97
N VAL A 48 3.88 -4.05 -5.09
CA VAL A 48 2.56 -3.98 -4.50
C VAL A 48 2.39 -5.00 -3.40
N VAL A 49 1.53 -4.66 -2.45
CA VAL A 49 1.08 -5.55 -1.38
C VAL A 49 -0.42 -5.75 -1.51
N TYR A 50 -0.85 -7.00 -1.50
CA TYR A 50 -2.26 -7.35 -1.56
C TYR A 50 -2.55 -8.49 -0.59
N PHE A 51 -3.84 -8.70 -0.30
CA PHE A 51 -4.26 -9.74 0.62
C PHE A 51 -5.22 -10.70 -0.04
N GLU A 52 -4.95 -11.99 0.12
CA GLU A 52 -5.92 -13.04 -0.18
C GLU A 52 -6.37 -13.67 1.14
N GLY A 53 -7.58 -13.30 1.59
CA GLY A 53 -8.06 -13.63 2.93
C GLY A 53 -7.21 -12.94 4.01
N THR A 54 -6.63 -13.73 4.91
CA THR A 54 -5.78 -13.26 6.01
C THR A 54 -4.29 -13.19 5.64
N ARG A 55 -3.90 -13.70 4.47
CA ARG A 55 -2.49 -13.75 4.05
C ARG A 55 -2.11 -12.48 3.27
N CYS A 56 -0.95 -11.94 3.61
CA CYS A 56 -0.32 -10.83 2.91
C CYS A 56 0.62 -11.38 1.82
N PHE A 57 0.56 -10.81 0.64
CA PHE A 57 1.46 -11.11 -0.46
C PHE A 57 2.10 -9.85 -0.97
N THR A 58 3.38 -9.95 -1.30
CA THR A 58 4.13 -8.89 -1.97
C THR A 58 4.46 -9.36 -3.37
N LYS A 59 4.24 -8.51 -4.37
CA LYS A 59 4.55 -8.82 -5.77
C LYS A 59 5.17 -7.61 -6.44
N GLU A 60 6.16 -7.85 -7.27
CA GLU A 60 6.70 -6.86 -8.19
C GLU A 60 5.99 -7.02 -9.53
N LEU A 61 5.48 -5.89 -10.03
CA LEU A 61 4.66 -5.80 -11.23
C LEU A 61 5.31 -4.82 -12.19
N THR A 62 5.22 -5.13 -13.47
CA THR A 62 5.46 -4.13 -14.51
C THR A 62 4.17 -3.39 -14.80
N THR A 63 4.25 -2.21 -15.42
CA THR A 63 3.05 -1.46 -15.83
C THR A 63 2.10 -2.26 -16.73
N HIS A 64 2.57 -3.31 -17.41
CA HIS A 64 1.76 -4.22 -18.22
C HIS A 64 0.86 -5.16 -17.41
N ASP A 65 1.16 -5.39 -16.13
CA ASP A 65 0.42 -6.31 -15.26
C ASP A 65 -0.77 -5.65 -14.53
N ILE A 66 -0.91 -4.33 -14.66
CA ILE A 66 -1.90 -3.53 -13.94
C ILE A 66 -3.18 -3.44 -14.78
N VAL A 67 -4.28 -3.94 -14.22
CA VAL A 67 -5.56 -4.05 -14.95
C VAL A 67 -6.29 -2.71 -14.95
N GLU A 68 -6.37 -2.07 -13.79
CA GLU A 68 -6.99 -0.76 -13.62
C GLU A 68 -6.17 0.05 -12.60
N LYS A 69 -5.83 1.28 -12.97
CA LYS A 69 -5.28 2.28 -12.07
C LYS A 69 -6.45 3.08 -11.52
N GLU A 70 -7.02 2.64 -10.40
CA GLU A 70 -7.95 3.49 -9.69
C GLU A 70 -7.11 4.45 -8.85
N ASP A 71 -6.95 5.69 -9.33
CA ASP A 71 -6.38 6.78 -8.54
C ASP A 71 -7.39 7.14 -7.43
N LEU A 72 -7.55 6.27 -6.45
CA LEU A 72 -8.26 6.59 -5.22
C LEU A 72 -7.46 7.67 -4.51
N ALA A 73 -8.03 8.88 -4.58
CA ALA A 73 -7.50 10.18 -4.20
C ALA A 73 -6.29 10.20 -3.25
N ASP A 74 -5.29 11.01 -3.62
CA ASP A 74 -4.23 11.48 -2.73
C ASP A 74 -4.82 11.93 -1.38
N GLY A 75 -4.47 11.24 -0.31
CA GLY A 75 -4.71 11.73 1.05
C GLY A 75 -5.93 11.14 1.76
N ALA A 76 -6.04 9.81 1.83
CA ALA A 76 -6.83 9.21 2.89
C ALA A 76 -6.31 9.70 4.25
N ARG A 77 -7.06 10.60 4.89
CA ARG A 77 -6.72 11.15 6.20
C ARG A 77 -6.73 10.01 7.21
N LEU A 78 -5.60 9.81 7.88
CA LEU A 78 -5.52 8.88 9.02
C LEU A 78 -6.52 9.33 10.08
N VAL A 79 -7.54 8.51 10.32
CA VAL A 79 -8.51 8.67 11.41
C VAL A 79 -8.55 7.39 12.23
N VAL A 80 -9.07 7.47 13.45
CA VAL A 80 -9.30 6.27 14.27
C VAL A 80 -10.26 5.33 13.53
N GLY A 81 -9.90 4.06 13.42
CA GLY A 81 -10.62 3.05 12.66
C GLY A 81 -10.17 2.90 11.20
N SER A 82 -9.28 3.77 10.68
CA SER A 82 -8.73 3.60 9.33
C SER A 82 -8.00 2.26 9.21
N PRO A 83 -8.29 1.44 8.18
CA PRO A 83 -7.48 0.29 7.86
C PRO A 83 -6.14 0.77 7.28
N VAL A 84 -5.05 0.15 7.72
CA VAL A 84 -3.69 0.52 7.31
C VAL A 84 -2.84 -0.73 7.09
N LEU A 85 -1.76 -0.57 6.33
CA LEU A 85 -0.65 -1.52 6.30
C LEU A 85 0.50 -0.99 7.16
N VAL A 86 1.05 -1.87 7.98
CA VAL A 86 2.23 -1.58 8.80
C VAL A 86 3.35 -2.54 8.43
N ARG A 87 4.52 -2.02 8.10
CA ARG A 87 5.72 -2.82 7.85
C ARG A 87 6.39 -3.16 9.17
N SER A 88 6.54 -4.45 9.46
CA SER A 88 7.31 -4.92 10.61
C SER A 88 8.80 -4.67 10.35
N PRO A 89 9.51 -3.97 11.25
CA PRO A 89 10.93 -3.66 11.04
C PRO A 89 11.83 -4.90 11.22
N VAL A 90 11.33 -5.95 11.89
CA VAL A 90 12.11 -7.16 12.20
C VAL A 90 12.15 -8.10 11.00
N ILE A 91 10.99 -8.34 10.39
CA ILE A 91 10.85 -9.34 9.31
C ILE A 91 10.62 -8.71 7.94
N ASN A 92 10.50 -7.38 7.88
CA ASN A 92 10.31 -6.63 6.64
C ASN A 92 9.02 -6.98 5.87
N ILE A 93 8.00 -7.48 6.58
CA ILE A 93 6.69 -7.91 6.04
C ILE A 93 5.62 -6.88 6.41
N TRP A 94 4.66 -6.69 5.50
CA TRP A 94 3.50 -5.84 5.72
C TRP A 94 2.36 -6.59 6.43
N HIS A 95 1.75 -5.93 7.42
CA HIS A 95 0.64 -6.44 8.20
C HIS A 95 -0.57 -5.54 8.07
N LYS A 96 -1.76 -6.13 7.96
CA LYS A 96 -3.02 -5.41 8.12
C LYS A 96 -3.15 -4.94 9.57
N GLY A 97 -3.40 -3.65 9.72
CA GLY A 97 -3.66 -3.02 10.99
C GLY A 97 -4.85 -2.07 10.94
N THR A 98 -5.16 -1.52 12.10
CA THR A 98 -6.20 -0.52 12.29
C THR A 98 -5.65 0.58 13.17
N VAL A 99 -5.89 1.83 12.76
CA VAL A 99 -5.52 2.99 13.56
C VAL A 99 -6.39 3.04 14.80
N ILE A 100 -5.77 3.11 15.97
CA ILE A 100 -6.48 3.21 17.26
C ILE A 100 -6.38 4.60 17.89
N SER A 101 -5.40 5.41 17.48
CA SER A 101 -5.24 6.80 17.93
C SER A 101 -4.45 7.59 16.90
N VAL A 102 -4.82 8.86 16.70
CA VAL A 102 -4.10 9.81 15.82
C VAL A 102 -3.72 11.03 16.65
N GLY A 103 -2.43 11.35 16.68
CA GLY A 103 -1.89 12.60 17.22
C GLY A 103 -1.40 13.52 16.10
N ALA A 104 -0.84 14.67 16.47
CA ALA A 104 -0.38 15.67 15.50
C ALA A 104 0.73 15.16 14.56
N SER A 105 1.66 14.36 15.09
CA SER A 105 2.83 13.83 14.35
C SER A 105 2.97 12.31 14.44
N SER A 106 2.07 11.64 15.17
CA SER A 106 2.16 10.20 15.40
C SER A 106 0.80 9.52 15.33
N VAL A 107 0.82 8.23 15.09
CA VAL A 107 -0.35 7.38 15.00
C VAL A 107 -0.06 6.06 15.71
N LYS A 108 -1.01 5.62 16.53
CA LYS A 108 -0.97 4.28 17.12
C LYS A 108 -1.79 3.36 16.24
N VAL A 109 -1.17 2.25 15.86
CA VAL A 109 -1.78 1.23 15.04
C VAL A 109 -1.76 -0.10 15.79
N HIS A 110 -2.88 -0.80 15.72
CA HIS A 110 -3.03 -2.16 16.18
C HIS A 110 -2.98 -3.13 15.00
N TYR A 111 -2.16 -4.18 15.06
CA TYR A 111 -2.05 -5.19 14.00
C TYR A 111 -1.73 -6.55 14.60
N TRP A 112 -1.95 -7.63 13.84
CA TRP A 112 -1.63 -8.99 14.27
C TRP A 112 -0.28 -9.43 13.70
N HIS A 113 0.61 -9.90 14.57
CA HIS A 113 1.91 -10.46 14.21
C HIS A 113 2.12 -11.78 14.94
N ASN A 114 2.38 -12.85 14.18
CA ASN A 114 2.57 -14.21 14.71
C ASN A 114 1.46 -14.67 15.68
N GLY A 115 0.20 -14.36 15.36
CA GLY A 115 -0.94 -14.76 16.17
C GLY A 115 -1.13 -13.95 17.46
N ALA A 116 -0.32 -12.92 17.69
CA ALA A 116 -0.47 -12.00 18.81
C ALA A 116 -0.87 -10.60 18.33
N PRO A 117 -1.75 -9.91 19.07
CA PRO A 117 -2.00 -8.49 18.84
C PRO A 117 -0.77 -7.66 19.23
N VAL A 118 -0.37 -6.75 18.35
CA VAL A 118 0.73 -5.81 18.56
C VAL A 118 0.21 -4.39 18.38
N THR A 119 0.61 -3.50 19.28
CA THR A 119 0.35 -2.07 19.15
C THR A 119 1.66 -1.35 18.91
N ARG A 120 1.72 -0.50 17.88
CA ARG A 120 2.92 0.27 17.55
C ARG A 120 2.56 1.75 17.39
N ASN A 121 3.40 2.61 17.97
CA ASN A 121 3.35 4.05 17.72
C ASN A 121 4.33 4.38 16.59
N MET A 122 3.87 5.13 15.59
CA MET A 122 4.64 5.45 14.39
C MET A 122 4.42 6.91 13.99
N ALA A 123 5.36 7.50 13.25
CA ALA A 123 5.10 8.79 12.62
C ALA A 123 3.97 8.66 11.59
N ASN A 124 3.09 9.66 11.49
CA ASN A 124 2.02 9.68 10.49
C ASN A 124 2.54 9.72 9.03
N THR A 125 3.78 10.16 8.84
CA THR A 125 4.51 10.19 7.56
C THR A 125 5.49 9.02 7.38
N SER A 126 5.44 8.01 8.26
CA SER A 126 6.36 6.88 8.18
C SER A 126 6.19 6.12 6.86
N PRO A 127 7.27 5.81 6.13
CA PRO A 127 7.19 4.98 4.92
C PRO A 127 6.74 3.54 5.23
N ASP A 128 6.85 3.12 6.50
CA ASP A 128 6.39 1.82 7.02
C ASP A 128 4.88 1.82 7.34
N LEU A 129 4.16 2.90 7.05
CA LEU A 129 2.73 3.03 7.24
C LEU A 129 2.07 3.44 5.93
N GLN A 130 1.08 2.66 5.48
CA GLN A 130 0.28 2.99 4.30
C GLN A 130 -1.21 2.92 4.66
N VAL A 131 -2.00 3.87 4.19
CA VAL A 131 -3.45 3.85 4.42
C VAL A 131 -4.12 2.96 3.38
N CYS A 132 -4.97 2.04 3.83
CA CYS A 132 -5.80 1.26 2.94
C CYS A 132 -7.11 2.00 2.68
N PHE A 133 -7.59 1.97 1.45
CA PHE A 133 -8.99 2.31 1.15
C PHE A 133 -9.88 1.09 1.42
N LYS A 134 -11.12 1.34 1.83
CA LYS A 134 -12.17 0.32 1.92
C LYS A 134 -12.93 0.25 0.61
#